data_AF-A0A2V1AZI8-F1
#
_entry.id   AF-A0A2V1AZI8-F1
#
_cell.length_a   1.000
_cell.length_b   1.000
_cell.length_c   1.000
_cell.angle_alpha   90.00
_cell.angle_beta   90.00
_cell.angle_gamma   90.00
#
_symmetry.space_group_name_H-M   'P 1'
#
loop_
_entity.id
_entity.type
_entity.pdbx_description
1 polymer ?
#
loop_
_entity_poly.entity_id
_entity_poly.type
_entity_poly.pdbx_seq_one_letter_code
_entity_poly.pdbx_strand_id
1 'polypeptide(L)'
;MPESGAASQEDQPISPKTQSPSVRPQEDEERQGSSSADLEREPLIASRRYVDPDDPIVSPLNLKRIAVLRSVLITVLGVNALVLFLVVVSDFISVPFFNRRGKSFLDFDLALLNILTGGVTLWCFAVPAYYERILGYVSFGLVFIDLIVILSIPFLRGQSGAFGNLLWLWTLLNIALNCFADWSVERGKAQQEIKYTGRVEKRRSVYELLVMLVKIFVKLFLLWVIWCISLSIWLEGFDSHEKPWGKMIPVNEGQFKVHLACYGDVHAPMAESDKDDSSKAKQPILLVEGGQQTSSEVFQEWIQELYQMNKIERFCIWDRPGYGFSDSAPSPVSISIIVEYLSEALRAEKIEGPFSAVGFDEGGLYSRVFASRNRGQIHSLFLVDSWHEDLLKHFPFSGSNKKNESRKVFKDIFELMDSWQGFKVWLRGVVSPLGIVKNIHWFFHPQRYSSKSRVFGRDMVYSPKYLRARLQEQVTASILSFNEVQNAAVQSVPLAVISSDFMIKNSLNWGKWQRSMVKISDKSLEWVVAENSGHKIWESPKGREQLQQLLLRLVSEKSNY
;
A
#
# COMPACT_ATOMS: atom_id res chain seq x y z
N MET A 1 -38.12 -65.95 -38.74
CA MET A 1 -38.57 -67.34 -38.92
C MET A 1 -38.43 -67.70 -40.40
N PRO A 2 -38.15 -68.98 -40.74
CA PRO A 2 -37.05 -69.37 -41.62
C PRO A 2 -37.57 -69.77 -43.05
N GLU A 3 -36.89 -70.44 -43.98
CA GLU A 3 -35.80 -71.45 -44.03
C GLU A 3 -34.90 -71.17 -45.27
N SER A 4 -33.56 -71.31 -45.28
CA SER A 4 -32.62 -72.43 -45.06
C SER A 4 -32.65 -73.56 -46.09
N GLY A 5 -31.63 -73.59 -46.97
CA GLY A 5 -31.23 -74.71 -47.85
C GLY A 5 -31.07 -74.32 -49.34
N ALA A 6 -30.37 -75.07 -50.20
CA ALA A 6 -29.20 -75.95 -50.03
C ALA A 6 -28.68 -76.42 -51.43
N ALA A 7 -27.37 -76.71 -51.54
CA ALA A 7 -26.74 -77.71 -52.43
C ALA A 7 -26.82 -77.64 -53.98
N SER A 8 -25.62 -77.44 -54.58
CA SER A 8 -24.97 -78.33 -55.59
C SER A 8 -25.21 -78.18 -57.11
N GLN A 9 -24.20 -78.73 -57.85
CA GLN A 9 -24.03 -78.96 -59.30
C GLN A 9 -23.81 -77.68 -60.14
N GLU A 10 -22.63 -77.43 -60.74
CA GLU A 10 -21.87 -78.22 -61.74
C GLU A 10 -22.56 -78.31 -63.11
N ASP A 11 -22.06 -77.54 -64.09
CA ASP A 11 -21.40 -78.16 -65.25
C ASP A 11 -20.43 -77.21 -65.97
N GLN A 12 -19.39 -77.79 -66.55
CA GLN A 12 -18.47 -77.21 -67.56
C GLN A 12 -18.65 -78.06 -68.84
N PRO A 13 -18.16 -77.69 -70.06
CA PRO A 13 -16.77 -77.30 -70.31
C PRO A 13 -16.51 -76.42 -71.57
N ILE A 14 -15.25 -76.46 -72.02
CA ILE A 14 -14.69 -76.22 -73.36
C ILE A 14 -13.80 -74.96 -73.49
N SER A 15 -12.50 -75.24 -73.63
CA SER A 15 -11.47 -74.35 -74.17
C SER A 15 -10.98 -74.94 -75.50
N PRO A 16 -10.33 -74.14 -76.37
CA PRO A 16 -8.89 -74.39 -76.53
C PRO A 16 -8.01 -73.12 -76.58
N LYS A 17 -6.71 -73.34 -76.40
CA LYS A 17 -5.64 -72.33 -76.26
C LYS A 17 -5.06 -71.88 -77.61
N THR A 18 -4.69 -70.60 -77.70
CA THR A 18 -3.71 -69.97 -78.64
C THR A 18 -3.25 -68.66 -78.01
N GLN A 19 -1.97 -68.24 -77.93
CA GLN A 19 -0.66 -68.88 -78.13
C GLN A 19 0.39 -68.09 -77.29
N SER A 20 1.60 -68.61 -77.05
CA SER A 20 2.64 -67.88 -76.30
C SER A 20 4.10 -68.36 -76.54
N PRO A 21 5.02 -67.44 -76.88
CA PRO A 21 6.46 -67.55 -76.59
C PRO A 21 7.05 -66.22 -76.02
N SER A 22 8.24 -66.14 -75.40
CA SER A 22 9.12 -67.16 -74.80
C SER A 22 10.23 -66.54 -73.91
N VAL A 23 10.21 -66.88 -72.61
CA VAL A 23 11.34 -67.25 -71.73
C VAL A 23 12.80 -66.89 -72.11
N ARG A 24 13.51 -66.15 -71.23
CA ARG A 24 14.73 -66.64 -70.52
C ARG A 24 15.17 -65.74 -69.34
N PRO A 25 15.71 -66.31 -68.24
CA PRO A 25 16.35 -65.57 -67.13
C PRO A 25 17.87 -65.79 -67.02
N GLN A 26 18.58 -64.80 -66.47
CA GLN A 26 19.97 -64.79 -65.97
C GLN A 26 20.09 -63.63 -64.96
N GLU A 27 20.96 -63.58 -63.95
CA GLU A 27 21.74 -64.59 -63.18
C GLU A 27 22.19 -63.90 -61.86
N ASP A 28 22.37 -64.65 -60.76
CA ASP A 28 22.87 -64.11 -59.48
C ASP A 28 24.40 -64.28 -59.35
N GLU A 29 25.16 -63.18 -59.34
CA GLU A 29 26.44 -62.92 -58.60
C GLU A 29 27.00 -61.55 -59.09
N GLU A 30 27.32 -60.55 -58.26
CA GLU A 30 28.41 -60.51 -57.26
C GLU A 30 28.18 -59.40 -56.20
N ARG A 31 29.06 -59.36 -55.18
CA ARG A 31 29.05 -58.38 -54.07
C ARG A 31 29.86 -57.12 -54.38
N GLN A 32 29.37 -55.95 -53.92
CA GLN A 32 30.13 -55.03 -53.05
C GLN A 32 29.29 -53.86 -52.53
N GLY A 33 29.67 -53.29 -51.37
CA GLY A 33 29.24 -51.93 -50.98
C GLY A 33 27.98 -51.80 -50.11
N SER A 34 27.74 -52.67 -49.13
CA SER A 34 26.76 -52.37 -48.07
C SER A 34 27.24 -51.18 -47.23
N SER A 35 26.73 -49.99 -47.51
CA SER A 35 27.07 -48.77 -46.78
C SER A 35 26.56 -48.86 -45.33
N SER A 36 27.41 -48.48 -44.37
CA SER A 36 27.01 -48.40 -42.96
C SER A 36 26.08 -47.20 -42.67
N ALA A 37 25.83 -46.32 -43.64
CA ALA A 37 24.98 -45.15 -43.49
C ALA A 37 23.47 -45.44 -43.67
N ASP A 38 23.10 -46.56 -44.30
CA ASP A 38 21.70 -46.90 -44.54
C ASP A 38 21.02 -47.53 -43.30
N LEU A 39 21.80 -48.17 -42.42
CA LEU A 39 21.31 -48.69 -41.14
C LEU A 39 21.01 -47.60 -40.10
N GLU A 40 21.52 -46.38 -40.27
CA GLU A 40 21.18 -45.23 -39.40
C GLU A 40 19.84 -44.57 -39.75
N ARG A 41 19.14 -45.05 -40.79
CA ARG A 41 17.85 -44.50 -41.25
C ARG A 41 16.63 -45.34 -40.89
N GLU A 42 16.81 -46.51 -40.27
CA GLU A 42 15.68 -47.28 -39.73
C GLU A 42 15.23 -46.73 -38.35
N PRO A 43 13.97 -46.28 -38.20
CA PRO A 43 13.47 -45.91 -36.89
C PRO A 43 13.25 -47.17 -36.03
N LEU A 44 13.96 -47.27 -34.91
CA LEU A 44 14.01 -48.43 -33.98
C LEU A 44 12.68 -48.86 -33.31
N ILE A 45 11.51 -48.44 -33.81
CA ILE A 45 10.18 -48.92 -33.39
C ILE A 45 9.25 -49.06 -34.62
N ALA A 46 9.34 -50.20 -35.31
CA ALA A 46 8.48 -50.54 -36.44
C ALA A 46 7.04 -50.90 -36.02
N SER A 47 6.23 -49.90 -35.60
CA SER A 47 4.75 -50.00 -35.48
C SER A 47 4.04 -48.71 -35.01
N ARG A 48 4.65 -47.52 -35.07
CA ARG A 48 3.93 -46.27 -34.75
C ARG A 48 3.25 -45.65 -35.97
N ARG A 49 1.92 -45.71 -35.98
CA ARG A 49 1.08 -44.79 -36.77
C ARG A 49 1.28 -43.38 -36.21
N TYR A 50 1.87 -42.48 -36.98
CA TYR A 50 1.98 -41.07 -36.60
C TYR A 50 0.58 -40.47 -36.40
N VAL A 51 0.45 -39.65 -35.36
CA VAL A 51 -0.82 -39.04 -34.94
C VAL A 51 -0.81 -37.55 -35.35
N ASP A 52 -2.00 -36.98 -35.56
CA ASP A 52 -2.13 -35.55 -35.84
C ASP A 52 -1.61 -34.70 -34.66
N PRO A 53 -0.84 -33.62 -34.89
CA PRO A 53 -0.39 -32.71 -33.84
C PRO A 53 -1.46 -32.17 -32.90
N ASP A 54 -2.70 -31.99 -33.37
CA ASP A 54 -3.81 -31.45 -32.56
C ASP A 54 -4.56 -32.54 -31.76
N ASP A 55 -4.13 -33.81 -31.81
CA ASP A 55 -4.73 -34.91 -31.02
C ASP A 55 -4.46 -34.75 -29.51
N PRO A 56 -5.48 -34.94 -28.63
CA PRO A 56 -5.32 -34.83 -27.18
C PRO A 56 -4.24 -35.74 -26.57
N ILE A 57 -3.80 -36.82 -27.23
CA ILE A 57 -2.69 -37.67 -26.77
C ILE A 57 -1.35 -36.94 -26.76
N VAL A 58 -1.16 -35.94 -27.64
CA VAL A 58 0.06 -35.12 -27.76
C VAL A 58 0.11 -34.03 -26.67
N SER A 59 -0.97 -33.81 -25.93
CA SER A 59 -1.06 -32.79 -24.88
C SER A 59 0.01 -32.97 -23.78
N PRO A 60 0.74 -31.90 -23.38
CA PRO A 60 1.74 -31.96 -22.32
C PRO A 60 1.14 -32.36 -20.95
N LEU A 61 -0.18 -32.20 -20.77
CA LEU A 61 -0.89 -32.60 -19.55
C LEU A 61 -0.83 -34.11 -19.27
N ASN A 62 -0.63 -34.94 -20.30
CA ASN A 62 -0.55 -36.40 -20.18
C ASN A 62 0.75 -36.87 -19.49
N LEU A 63 1.77 -36.00 -19.37
CA LEU A 63 2.98 -36.28 -18.62
C LEU A 63 2.73 -36.15 -17.12
N LYS A 64 2.87 -37.25 -16.37
CA LYS A 64 2.71 -37.27 -14.90
C LYS A 64 3.48 -36.14 -14.18
N ARG A 65 4.69 -35.80 -14.65
CA ARG A 65 5.50 -34.69 -14.11
C ARG A 65 4.82 -33.32 -14.25
N ILE A 66 4.13 -33.09 -15.36
CA ILE A 66 3.41 -31.83 -15.65
C ILE A 66 2.05 -31.79 -14.93
N ALA A 67 1.37 -32.93 -14.80
CA ALA A 67 0.17 -33.04 -13.96
C ALA A 67 0.48 -32.72 -12.47
N VAL A 68 1.59 -33.26 -11.94
CA VAL A 68 2.07 -32.93 -10.57
C VAL A 68 2.45 -31.46 -10.46
N LEU A 69 3.22 -30.91 -11.40
CA LEU A 69 3.58 -29.49 -11.44
C LEU A 69 2.34 -28.56 -11.44
N ARG A 70 1.31 -28.89 -12.22
CA ARG A 70 0.04 -28.16 -12.23
C ARG A 70 -0.66 -28.22 -10.86
N SER A 71 -0.64 -29.36 -10.20
CA SER A 71 -1.20 -29.53 -8.84
C SER A 71 -0.43 -28.72 -7.78
N VAL A 72 0.91 -28.64 -7.90
CA VAL A 72 1.74 -27.78 -7.06
C VAL A 72 1.40 -26.31 -7.28
N LEU A 73 1.28 -25.84 -8.53
CA LEU A 73 0.87 -24.46 -8.84
C LEU A 73 -0.53 -24.13 -8.29
N ILE A 74 -1.50 -25.04 -8.38
CA ILE A 74 -2.85 -24.85 -7.82
C ILE A 74 -2.78 -24.75 -6.29
N THR A 75 -1.98 -25.61 -5.63
CA THR A 75 -1.74 -25.54 -4.18
C THR A 75 -1.10 -24.21 -3.79
N VAL A 76 -0.08 -23.74 -4.52
CA VAL A 76 0.58 -22.44 -4.28
C VAL A 76 -0.38 -21.28 -4.50
N LEU A 77 -1.25 -21.32 -5.52
CA LEU A 77 -2.29 -20.32 -5.72
C LEU A 77 -3.28 -20.28 -4.55
N GLY A 78 -3.65 -21.44 -3.99
CA GLY A 78 -4.45 -21.54 -2.77
C GLY A 78 -3.77 -20.95 -1.53
N VAL A 79 -2.46 -21.18 -1.37
CA VAL A 79 -1.64 -20.54 -0.33
C VAL A 79 -1.59 -19.03 -0.52
N ASN A 80 -1.43 -18.54 -1.76
CA ASN A 80 -1.43 -17.10 -2.05
C ASN A 80 -2.78 -16.45 -1.73
N ALA A 81 -3.90 -17.13 -2.02
CA ALA A 81 -5.25 -16.69 -1.63
C ALA A 81 -5.42 -16.63 -0.11
N LEU A 82 -4.91 -17.63 0.62
CA LEU A 82 -4.91 -17.61 2.10
C LEU A 82 -4.03 -16.47 2.66
N VAL A 83 -2.86 -16.22 2.06
CA VAL A 83 -1.99 -15.09 2.44
C VAL A 83 -2.69 -13.76 2.20
N LEU A 84 -3.33 -13.54 1.05
CA LEU A 84 -4.11 -12.33 0.78
C LEU A 84 -5.24 -12.14 1.80
N PHE A 85 -5.99 -13.21 2.10
CA PHE A 85 -7.04 -13.18 3.13
C PHE A 85 -6.50 -12.80 4.50
N LEU A 86 -5.39 -13.41 4.94
CA LEU A 86 -4.75 -13.10 6.22
C LEU A 86 -4.20 -11.67 6.26
N VAL A 87 -3.63 -11.16 5.16
CA VAL A 87 -3.21 -9.75 5.05
C VAL A 87 -4.41 -8.82 5.24
N VAL A 88 -5.51 -9.03 4.51
CA VAL A 88 -6.74 -8.22 4.63
C VAL A 88 -7.35 -8.28 6.03
N VAL A 89 -7.45 -9.47 6.65
CA VAL A 89 -7.96 -9.62 8.02
C VAL A 89 -7.05 -8.94 9.04
N SER A 90 -5.73 -9.04 8.85
CA SER A 90 -4.73 -8.43 9.73
C SER A 90 -4.70 -6.89 9.67
N ASP A 91 -5.49 -6.28 8.78
CA ASP A 91 -5.66 -4.83 8.66
C ASP A 91 -6.87 -4.28 9.41
N PHE A 92 -7.66 -5.15 10.05
CA PHE A 92 -8.72 -4.77 10.97
C PHE A 92 -8.62 -5.49 12.32
N ILE A 93 -7.87 -6.60 12.39
CA ILE A 93 -7.67 -7.44 13.58
C ILE A 93 -6.17 -7.63 13.82
N SER A 94 -5.73 -7.53 15.07
CA SER A 94 -4.34 -7.70 15.50
C SER A 94 -3.89 -9.17 15.49
N VAL A 95 -3.75 -9.75 14.30
CA VAL A 95 -3.25 -11.13 14.11
C VAL A 95 -1.76 -11.22 14.49
N PRO A 96 -1.35 -12.13 15.40
CA PRO A 96 0.06 -12.35 15.73
C PRO A 96 0.93 -12.66 14.50
N PHE A 97 2.22 -12.31 14.56
CA PHE A 97 3.19 -12.36 13.45
C PHE A 97 2.89 -11.43 12.25
N PHE A 98 1.62 -11.19 11.90
CA PHE A 98 1.21 -10.24 10.86
C PHE A 98 1.22 -8.78 11.34
N ASN A 99 0.97 -8.52 12.62
CA ASN A 99 0.98 -7.18 13.22
C ASN A 99 2.41 -6.67 13.48
N ARG A 100 2.82 -5.57 12.83
CA ARG A 100 4.25 -5.21 12.62
C ARG A 100 4.46 -3.71 12.45
N ARG A 101 5.71 -3.26 12.68
CA ARG A 101 6.24 -1.93 12.29
C ARG A 101 5.92 -1.60 10.83
N GLY A 102 5.69 -0.32 10.55
CA GLY A 102 5.67 0.21 9.18
C GLY A 102 4.59 -0.35 8.24
N LYS A 103 3.58 -1.04 8.76
CA LYS A 103 2.52 -1.69 7.96
C LYS A 103 1.93 -0.74 6.90
N SER A 104 1.79 -1.23 5.67
CA SER A 104 1.26 -0.45 4.53
C SER A 104 0.51 -1.36 3.56
N PHE A 105 -0.12 -0.79 2.52
CA PHE A 105 -0.82 -1.55 1.47
C PHE A 105 0.10 -2.43 0.61
N LEU A 106 1.43 -2.28 0.68
CA LEU A 106 2.37 -3.06 -0.13
C LEU A 106 2.25 -4.58 0.10
N ASP A 107 1.95 -5.01 1.34
CA ASP A 107 1.71 -6.44 1.64
C ASP A 107 0.51 -7.00 0.85
N PHE A 108 -0.53 -6.19 0.64
CA PHE A 108 -1.72 -6.57 -0.13
C PHE A 108 -1.42 -6.66 -1.62
N ASP A 109 -0.72 -5.65 -2.16
CA ASP A 109 -0.37 -5.59 -3.58
C ASP A 109 0.55 -6.75 -4.00
N LEU A 110 1.52 -7.11 -3.16
CA LEU A 110 2.39 -8.28 -3.38
C LEU A 110 1.60 -9.60 -3.33
N ALA A 111 0.70 -9.77 -2.36
CA ALA A 111 -0.15 -10.96 -2.27
C ALA A 111 -1.09 -11.08 -3.50
N LEU A 112 -1.68 -9.96 -3.94
CA LEU A 112 -2.49 -9.89 -5.17
C LEU A 112 -1.67 -10.18 -6.43
N LEU A 113 -0.45 -9.63 -6.54
CA LEU A 113 0.44 -9.86 -7.68
C LEU A 113 0.85 -11.33 -7.81
N ASN A 114 1.05 -12.04 -6.70
CA ASN A 114 1.32 -13.47 -6.69
C ASN A 114 0.11 -14.29 -7.20
N ILE A 115 -1.11 -13.92 -6.81
CA ILE A 115 -2.35 -14.52 -7.30
C ILE A 115 -2.52 -14.29 -8.81
N LEU A 116 -2.34 -13.04 -9.27
CA LEU A 116 -2.47 -12.70 -10.69
C LEU A 116 -1.39 -13.40 -11.54
N THR A 117 -0.14 -13.40 -11.09
CA THR A 117 0.99 -14.01 -11.82
C THR A 117 0.81 -15.52 -11.98
N GLY A 118 0.43 -16.23 -10.90
CA GLY A 118 0.13 -17.66 -10.93
C GLY A 118 -1.16 -18.01 -11.66
N GLY A 119 -2.19 -17.16 -11.55
CA GLY A 119 -3.45 -17.28 -12.27
C GLY A 119 -3.26 -17.24 -13.79
N VAL A 120 -2.42 -16.32 -14.31
CA VAL A 120 -2.11 -16.24 -15.75
C VAL A 120 -1.31 -17.45 -16.25
N THR A 121 -0.35 -17.95 -15.46
CA THR A 121 0.41 -19.15 -15.85
C THR A 121 -0.48 -20.41 -15.83
N LEU A 122 -1.39 -20.55 -14.86
CA LEU A 122 -2.37 -21.64 -14.82
C LEU A 122 -3.49 -21.52 -15.88
N TRP A 123 -3.83 -20.31 -16.29
CA TRP A 123 -4.79 -20.08 -17.38
C TRP A 123 -4.21 -20.58 -18.70
N CYS A 124 -4.94 -21.48 -19.36
CA CYS A 124 -4.49 -22.16 -20.57
C CYS A 124 -3.09 -22.82 -20.44
N PHE A 125 -2.77 -23.39 -19.27
CA PHE A 125 -1.46 -23.99 -18.90
C PHE A 125 -0.82 -24.93 -19.93
N ALA A 126 -1.57 -25.53 -20.86
CA ALA A 126 -1.03 -26.38 -21.92
C ALA A 126 -0.39 -25.59 -23.10
N VAL A 127 -0.58 -24.27 -23.17
CA VAL A 127 -0.08 -23.38 -24.24
C VAL A 127 1.14 -22.59 -23.72
N PRO A 128 2.38 -23.03 -24.01
CA PRO A 128 3.58 -22.31 -23.62
C PRO A 128 3.84 -21.11 -24.54
N ALA A 129 4.09 -19.96 -23.92
CA ALA A 129 4.47 -18.71 -24.60
C ALA A 129 5.92 -18.32 -24.28
N TYR A 130 6.78 -18.25 -25.29
CA TYR A 130 8.20 -17.93 -25.13
C TYR A 130 8.45 -16.56 -24.48
N TYR A 131 7.69 -15.53 -24.91
CA TYR A 131 7.82 -14.16 -24.41
C TYR A 131 7.26 -13.97 -22.99
N GLU A 132 6.25 -14.73 -22.58
CA GLU A 132 5.75 -14.76 -21.18
C GLU A 132 6.88 -15.10 -20.21
N ARG A 133 7.69 -16.11 -20.55
CA ARG A 133 8.85 -16.50 -19.74
C ARG A 133 9.98 -15.45 -19.74
N ILE A 134 10.19 -14.73 -20.84
CA ILE A 134 11.15 -13.61 -20.86
C ILE A 134 10.68 -12.49 -19.92
N LEU A 135 9.40 -12.09 -20.00
CA LEU A 135 8.82 -11.10 -19.09
C LEU A 135 8.91 -11.56 -17.63
N GLY A 136 8.71 -12.86 -17.38
CA GLY A 136 8.91 -13.47 -16.07
C GLY A 136 10.36 -13.46 -15.57
N TYR A 137 11.35 -13.68 -16.43
CA TYR A 137 12.78 -13.55 -16.06
C TYR A 137 13.17 -12.10 -15.76
N VAL A 138 12.68 -11.13 -16.53
CA VAL A 138 12.88 -9.69 -16.24
C VAL A 138 12.23 -9.31 -14.91
N SER A 139 11.00 -9.79 -14.68
CA SER A 139 10.27 -9.60 -13.41
C SER A 139 11.04 -10.19 -12.21
N PHE A 140 11.59 -11.40 -12.37
CA PHE A 140 12.42 -12.05 -11.34
C PHE A 140 13.68 -11.24 -11.03
N GLY A 141 14.42 -10.80 -12.06
CA GLY A 141 15.63 -9.99 -11.86
C GLY A 141 15.35 -8.66 -11.16
N LEU A 142 14.23 -8.02 -11.48
CA LEU A 142 13.79 -6.77 -10.85
C LEU A 142 13.39 -6.96 -9.38
N VAL A 143 12.54 -7.95 -9.08
CA VAL A 143 12.15 -8.30 -7.69
C VAL A 143 13.34 -8.79 -6.85
N PHE A 144 14.36 -9.39 -7.48
CA PHE A 144 15.61 -9.75 -6.81
C PHE A 144 16.45 -8.52 -6.43
N ILE A 145 16.52 -7.52 -7.31
CA ILE A 145 17.16 -6.22 -7.01
C ILE A 145 16.42 -5.53 -5.86
N ASP A 146 15.08 -5.49 -5.90
CA ASP A 146 14.27 -4.89 -4.83
C ASP A 146 14.51 -5.55 -3.47
N LEU A 147 14.55 -6.90 -3.42
CA LEU A 147 14.87 -7.65 -2.21
C LEU A 147 16.27 -7.31 -1.68
N ILE A 148 17.27 -7.12 -2.55
CA ILE A 148 18.62 -6.67 -2.16
C ILE A 148 18.56 -5.26 -1.58
N VAL A 149 17.88 -4.32 -2.23
CA VAL A 149 17.74 -2.92 -1.77
C VAL A 149 17.07 -2.86 -0.40
N ILE A 150 15.95 -3.57 -0.21
CA ILE A 150 15.20 -3.63 1.06
C ILE A 150 16.05 -4.22 2.19
N LEU A 151 16.80 -5.30 1.94
CA LEU A 151 17.65 -5.92 2.96
C LEU A 151 18.90 -5.09 3.27
N SER A 152 19.38 -4.28 2.33
CA SER A 152 20.58 -3.45 2.47
C SER A 152 20.30 -2.15 3.23
N ILE A 153 19.20 -1.45 2.92
CA ILE A 153 18.87 -0.16 3.53
C ILE A 153 18.20 -0.39 4.90
N PRO A 154 18.80 0.04 6.04
CA PRO A 154 18.27 -0.27 7.37
C PRO A 154 16.87 0.30 7.64
N PHE A 155 16.53 1.43 7.02
CA PHE A 155 15.20 2.04 7.07
C PHE A 155 14.14 1.13 6.42
N LEU A 156 14.31 0.81 5.13
CA LEU A 156 13.42 -0.11 4.42
C LEU A 156 13.34 -1.48 5.11
N ARG A 157 14.46 -2.03 5.59
CA ARG A 157 14.46 -3.31 6.33
C ARG A 157 13.63 -3.26 7.62
N GLY A 158 13.65 -2.12 8.32
CA GLY A 158 12.89 -1.90 9.55
C GLY A 158 11.39 -1.73 9.31
N GLN A 159 11.04 -0.97 8.28
CA GLN A 159 9.66 -0.70 7.84
C GLN A 159 9.01 -1.92 7.17
N SER A 160 9.74 -2.62 6.29
CA SER A 160 9.32 -3.87 5.63
C SER A 160 9.15 -5.00 6.64
N GLY A 161 9.98 -5.07 7.69
CA GLY A 161 9.87 -6.04 8.77
C GLY A 161 9.96 -7.52 8.36
N ALA A 162 9.80 -8.43 9.33
CA ALA A 162 10.06 -9.86 9.12
C ALA A 162 9.15 -10.51 8.06
N PHE A 163 7.82 -10.37 8.19
CA PHE A 163 6.86 -10.92 7.23
C PHE A 163 6.92 -10.23 5.87
N GLY A 164 7.18 -8.92 5.79
CA GLY A 164 7.33 -8.23 4.51
C GLY A 164 8.56 -8.73 3.75
N ASN A 165 9.71 -8.87 4.41
CA ASN A 165 10.91 -9.47 3.82
C ASN A 165 10.67 -10.93 3.39
N LEU A 166 9.89 -11.70 4.16
CA LEU A 166 9.46 -13.05 3.79
C LEU A 166 8.51 -13.05 2.59
N LEU A 167 7.61 -12.07 2.48
CA LEU A 167 6.67 -11.92 1.37
C LEU A 167 7.37 -11.48 0.07
N TRP A 168 8.41 -10.65 0.16
CA TRP A 168 9.31 -10.37 -0.97
C TRP A 168 10.04 -11.62 -1.45
N LEU A 169 10.63 -12.40 -0.54
CA LEU A 169 11.25 -13.68 -0.87
C LEU A 169 10.22 -14.69 -1.46
N TRP A 170 9.01 -14.76 -0.90
CA TRP A 170 7.92 -15.59 -1.41
C TRP A 170 7.47 -15.15 -2.80
N THR A 171 7.43 -13.85 -3.08
CA THR A 171 7.11 -13.29 -4.40
C THR A 171 8.18 -13.67 -5.44
N LEU A 172 9.46 -13.54 -5.06
CA LEU A 172 10.58 -13.97 -5.89
C LEU A 172 10.51 -15.47 -6.23
N LEU A 173 10.21 -16.30 -5.23
CA LEU A 173 10.03 -17.75 -5.40
C LEU A 173 8.81 -18.10 -6.25
N ASN A 174 7.71 -17.37 -6.14
CA ASN A 174 6.53 -17.54 -6.99
C ASN A 174 6.84 -17.22 -8.45
N ILE A 175 7.52 -16.10 -8.74
CA ILE A 175 7.91 -15.74 -10.11
C ILE A 175 8.86 -16.82 -10.67
N ALA A 176 9.85 -17.27 -9.89
CA ALA A 176 10.75 -18.35 -10.30
C ALA A 176 10.01 -19.66 -10.62
N LEU A 177 9.05 -20.06 -9.77
CA LEU A 177 8.25 -21.27 -9.95
C LEU A 177 7.37 -21.21 -11.22
N ASN A 178 6.77 -20.05 -11.51
CA ASN A 178 6.00 -19.85 -12.73
C ASN A 178 6.89 -19.93 -13.99
N CYS A 179 8.04 -19.24 -14.00
CA CYS A 179 9.00 -19.32 -15.11
C CYS A 179 9.53 -20.75 -15.35
N PHE A 180 9.82 -21.48 -14.27
CA PHE A 180 10.21 -22.89 -14.33
C PHE A 180 9.07 -23.78 -14.86
N ALA A 181 7.82 -23.46 -14.53
CA ALA A 181 6.67 -24.21 -15.00
C ALA A 181 6.42 -24.01 -16.50
N ASP A 182 6.45 -22.77 -16.99
CA ASP A 182 6.30 -22.46 -18.43
C ASP A 182 7.42 -23.11 -19.27
N TRP A 183 8.65 -23.17 -18.74
CA TRP A 183 9.77 -23.94 -19.32
C TRP A 183 9.56 -25.46 -19.30
N SER A 184 8.99 -25.99 -18.22
CA SER A 184 8.68 -27.42 -18.09
C SER A 184 7.57 -27.84 -19.06
N VAL A 185 6.55 -27.01 -19.25
CA VAL A 185 5.46 -27.22 -20.23
C VAL A 185 6.00 -27.19 -21.66
N GLU A 186 6.82 -26.19 -22.02
CA GLU A 186 7.41 -26.10 -23.37
C GLU A 186 8.24 -27.34 -23.71
N ARG A 187 9.11 -27.78 -22.79
CA ARG A 187 9.89 -29.01 -22.96
C ARG A 187 9.01 -30.27 -23.00
N GLY A 188 7.94 -30.32 -22.21
CA GLY A 188 6.98 -31.43 -22.24
C GLY A 188 6.17 -31.54 -23.52
N LYS A 189 5.73 -30.41 -24.09
CA LYS A 189 5.02 -30.37 -25.38
C LYS A 189 5.94 -30.87 -26.49
N ALA A 190 7.15 -30.32 -26.60
CA ALA A 190 8.15 -30.79 -27.55
C ALA A 190 8.50 -32.29 -27.40
N GLN A 191 8.53 -32.82 -26.16
CA GLN A 191 8.72 -34.25 -25.91
C GLN A 191 7.54 -35.13 -26.36
N GLN A 192 6.29 -34.66 -26.26
CA GLN A 192 5.15 -35.41 -26.80
C GLN A 192 5.07 -35.32 -28.33
N GLU A 193 5.34 -34.16 -28.91
CA GLU A 193 5.43 -33.96 -30.37
C GLU A 193 6.46 -34.93 -30.97
N ILE A 194 7.73 -34.89 -30.54
CA ILE A 194 8.78 -35.80 -31.04
C ILE A 194 8.38 -37.28 -30.87
N LYS A 195 7.64 -37.64 -29.80
CA LYS A 195 7.21 -39.03 -29.53
C LYS A 195 6.11 -39.54 -30.47
N TYR A 196 5.22 -38.67 -30.96
CA TYR A 196 3.99 -39.06 -31.68
C TYR A 196 3.89 -38.52 -33.12
N THR A 197 4.53 -37.39 -33.44
CA THR A 197 4.59 -36.77 -34.77
C THR A 197 5.99 -36.87 -35.40
N GLY A 198 7.02 -37.22 -34.61
CA GLY A 198 8.41 -37.37 -35.04
C GLY A 198 9.20 -36.05 -35.16
N ARG A 199 8.55 -34.89 -34.98
CA ARG A 199 9.20 -33.57 -35.10
C ARG A 199 8.52 -32.52 -34.24
N VAL A 200 9.28 -31.54 -33.74
CA VAL A 200 8.72 -30.38 -33.02
C VAL A 200 7.90 -29.54 -34.00
N GLU A 201 6.68 -29.16 -33.60
CA GLU A 201 5.79 -28.38 -34.43
C GLU A 201 5.96 -26.87 -34.24
N LYS A 202 6.06 -26.17 -35.37
CA LYS A 202 6.13 -24.69 -35.40
C LYS A 202 4.80 -24.04 -35.78
N ARG A 203 3.82 -24.84 -36.22
CA ARG A 203 2.47 -24.37 -36.50
C ARG A 203 1.73 -24.09 -35.19
N ARG A 204 0.87 -23.09 -35.20
CA ARG A 204 0.09 -22.62 -34.03
C ARG A 204 -1.33 -22.32 -34.51
N SER A 205 -2.33 -22.80 -33.79
CA SER A 205 -3.73 -22.48 -34.11
C SER A 205 -4.05 -21.02 -33.78
N VAL A 206 -5.10 -20.47 -34.38
CA VAL A 206 -5.58 -19.10 -34.08
C VAL A 206 -5.92 -18.95 -32.59
N TYR A 207 -6.42 -20.02 -31.97
CA TYR A 207 -6.66 -20.09 -30.53
C TYR A 207 -5.37 -20.02 -29.70
N GLU A 208 -4.34 -20.81 -30.02
CA GLU A 208 -3.05 -20.70 -29.33
C GLU A 208 -2.43 -19.30 -29.51
N LEU A 209 -2.52 -18.71 -30.70
CA LEU A 209 -2.03 -17.35 -30.96
C LEU A 209 -2.74 -16.29 -30.12
N LEU A 210 -4.08 -16.36 -30.00
CA LEU A 210 -4.87 -15.46 -29.17
C LEU A 210 -4.53 -15.62 -27.68
N VAL A 211 -4.43 -16.86 -27.19
CA VAL A 211 -4.04 -17.17 -25.81
C VAL A 211 -2.64 -16.63 -25.48
N MET A 212 -1.66 -16.86 -26.36
CA MET A 212 -0.30 -16.34 -26.17
C MET A 212 -0.28 -14.81 -26.19
N LEU A 213 -1.05 -14.16 -27.08
CA LEU A 213 -1.17 -12.70 -27.15
C LEU A 213 -1.73 -12.12 -25.85
N VAL A 214 -2.83 -12.67 -25.33
CA VAL A 214 -3.43 -12.19 -24.06
C VAL A 214 -2.48 -12.42 -22.88
N LYS A 215 -1.83 -13.60 -22.79
CA LYS A 215 -0.81 -13.87 -21.77
C LYS A 215 0.33 -12.83 -21.80
N ILE A 216 0.85 -12.51 -22.98
CA ILE A 216 1.91 -11.51 -23.16
C ILE A 216 1.44 -10.12 -22.71
N PHE A 217 0.25 -9.66 -23.11
CA PHE A 217 -0.28 -8.36 -22.67
C PHE A 217 -0.48 -8.28 -21.15
N VAL A 218 -1.02 -9.33 -20.52
CA VAL A 218 -1.21 -9.33 -19.06
C VAL A 218 0.12 -9.40 -18.31
N LYS A 219 1.08 -10.23 -18.74
CA LYS A 219 2.42 -10.28 -18.13
C LYS A 219 3.21 -8.98 -18.35
N LEU A 220 3.01 -8.28 -19.47
CA LEU A 220 3.60 -6.96 -19.73
C LEU A 220 3.01 -5.89 -18.80
N PHE A 221 1.69 -5.91 -18.58
CA PHE A 221 1.04 -5.04 -17.59
C PHE A 221 1.53 -5.35 -16.16
N LEU A 222 1.65 -6.63 -15.79
CA LEU A 222 2.19 -7.03 -14.48
C LEU A 222 3.65 -6.60 -14.32
N LEU A 223 4.50 -6.72 -15.35
CA LEU A 223 5.88 -6.19 -15.32
C LEU A 223 5.91 -4.66 -15.13
N TRP A 224 5.00 -3.92 -15.76
CA TRP A 224 4.85 -2.48 -15.53
C TRP A 224 4.41 -2.15 -14.09
N VAL A 225 3.49 -2.94 -13.51
CA VAL A 225 3.11 -2.82 -12.09
C VAL A 225 4.30 -3.08 -11.17
N ILE A 226 5.11 -4.12 -11.42
CA ILE A 226 6.35 -4.37 -10.66
C ILE A 226 7.28 -3.16 -10.77
N TRP A 227 7.58 -2.68 -11.99
CA TRP A 227 8.45 -1.52 -12.22
C TRP A 227 7.99 -0.26 -11.46
N CYS A 228 6.67 -0.01 -11.41
CA CYS A 228 6.10 1.07 -10.63
C CYS A 228 6.28 0.89 -9.12
N ILE A 229 6.20 -0.34 -8.60
CA ILE A 229 6.48 -0.67 -7.19
C ILE A 229 7.99 -0.54 -6.90
N SER A 230 8.87 -1.11 -7.74
CA SER A 230 10.33 -1.01 -7.62
C SER A 230 10.81 0.43 -7.56
N LEU A 231 10.38 1.28 -8.50
CA LEU A 231 10.71 2.71 -8.51
C LEU A 231 10.22 3.42 -7.23
N SER A 232 9.04 3.04 -6.72
CA SER A 232 8.52 3.61 -5.46
C SER A 232 9.37 3.24 -4.25
N ILE A 233 9.89 2.02 -4.21
CA ILE A 233 10.79 1.52 -3.16
C ILE A 233 12.19 2.13 -3.29
N TRP A 234 12.68 2.35 -4.51
CA TRP A 234 13.96 3.04 -4.73
C TRP A 234 13.88 4.51 -4.33
N LEU A 235 12.73 5.18 -4.55
CA LEU A 235 12.48 6.53 -4.06
C LEU A 235 12.34 6.59 -2.53
N GLU A 236 11.64 5.63 -1.90
CA GLU A 236 11.52 5.57 -0.43
C GLU A 236 12.87 5.20 0.24
N GLY A 237 13.66 4.34 -0.41
CA GLY A 237 15.04 4.04 -0.03
C GLY A 237 15.97 5.24 -0.20
N PHE A 238 15.83 6.00 -1.29
CA PHE A 238 16.50 7.29 -1.46
C PHE A 238 16.11 8.25 -0.34
N ASP A 239 14.82 8.51 -0.14
CA ASP A 239 14.26 9.48 0.82
C ASP A 239 14.76 9.30 2.26
N SER A 240 15.24 8.11 2.64
CA SER A 240 15.87 7.84 3.94
C SER A 240 17.12 8.68 4.28
N HIS A 241 17.63 9.51 3.36
CA HIS A 241 18.62 10.57 3.66
C HIS A 241 18.03 11.75 4.45
N GLU A 242 16.74 12.07 4.27
CA GLU A 242 16.02 13.01 5.12
C GLU A 242 15.79 12.34 6.47
N LYS A 243 16.59 12.74 7.46
CA LYS A 243 16.43 12.25 8.82
C LYS A 243 15.36 13.09 9.54
N PRO A 244 14.52 12.47 10.39
CA PRO A 244 13.68 13.24 11.30
C PRO A 244 14.54 14.18 12.14
N TRP A 245 14.04 15.40 12.36
CA TRP A 245 14.50 16.19 13.49
C TRP A 245 14.03 15.52 14.79
N GLY A 246 14.75 15.69 15.90
CA GLY A 246 14.43 14.98 17.14
C GLY A 246 14.73 13.48 17.09
N LYS A 247 13.76 12.65 17.48
CA LYS A 247 13.93 11.21 17.74
C LYS A 247 12.77 10.36 17.21
N MET A 248 13.05 9.07 16.99
CA MET A 248 12.05 8.03 16.68
C MET A 248 11.90 7.08 17.88
N ILE A 249 10.90 7.36 18.71
CA ILE A 249 10.65 6.76 20.02
C ILE A 249 9.81 5.48 19.86
N PRO A 250 10.23 4.35 20.45
CA PRO A 250 9.42 3.13 20.47
C PRO A 250 8.21 3.30 21.40
N VAL A 251 7.04 2.90 20.91
CA VAL A 251 5.75 2.93 21.64
C VAL A 251 4.99 1.61 21.44
N ASN A 252 3.94 1.40 22.23
CA ASN A 252 3.13 0.19 22.29
C ASN A 252 3.99 -1.07 22.50
N GLU A 253 4.70 -1.13 23.63
CA GLU A 253 5.71 -2.17 23.93
C GLU A 253 6.87 -2.21 22.90
N GLY A 254 7.08 -1.11 22.18
CA GLY A 254 8.01 -1.02 21.06
C GLY A 254 7.55 -1.72 19.78
N GLN A 255 6.26 -2.05 19.64
CA GLN A 255 5.71 -2.64 18.41
C GLN A 255 5.91 -1.72 17.19
N PHE A 256 5.95 -0.40 17.37
CA PHE A 256 6.27 0.60 16.33
C PHE A 256 6.92 1.85 16.92
N LYS A 257 7.30 2.81 16.06
CA LYS A 257 7.92 4.07 16.48
C LYS A 257 7.14 5.30 16.03
N VAL A 258 7.02 6.27 16.94
CA VAL A 258 6.56 7.63 16.62
C VAL A 258 7.72 8.61 16.60
N HIS A 259 7.59 9.63 15.76
CA HIS A 259 8.46 10.80 15.72
C HIS A 259 8.08 11.77 16.83
N LEU A 260 9.08 12.32 17.52
CA LEU A 260 8.95 13.45 18.43
C LEU A 260 10.21 14.33 18.29
N ALA A 261 10.03 15.62 18.04
CA ALA A 261 11.10 16.61 18.08
C ALA A 261 10.74 17.73 19.04
N CYS A 262 11.69 18.12 19.89
CA CYS A 262 11.52 19.18 20.86
C CYS A 262 12.68 20.17 20.78
N TYR A 263 12.36 21.43 21.05
CA TYR A 263 13.24 22.59 20.95
C TYR A 263 13.10 23.42 22.23
N GLY A 264 14.19 24.06 22.68
CA GLY A 264 14.28 24.68 24.00
C GLY A 264 14.46 23.66 25.14
N ASP A 265 14.48 24.14 26.38
CA ASP A 265 14.59 23.26 27.56
C ASP A 265 13.22 22.72 27.98
N VAL A 266 12.92 21.51 27.51
CA VAL A 266 11.70 20.76 27.81
C VAL A 266 11.80 19.88 29.08
N HIS A 267 12.89 19.99 29.85
CA HIS A 267 13.06 19.30 31.14
C HIS A 267 13.11 20.27 32.33
N ALA A 268 13.38 21.57 32.10
CA ALA A 268 13.26 22.60 33.12
C ALA A 268 11.84 22.69 33.68
N PRO A 269 11.65 22.70 35.01
CA PRO A 269 10.35 22.92 35.62
C PRO A 269 9.86 24.35 35.33
N MET A 270 8.54 24.53 35.21
CA MET A 270 7.96 25.86 35.02
C MET A 270 8.03 26.68 36.31
N ALA A 271 8.26 27.99 36.20
CA ALA A 271 8.19 28.92 37.33
C ALA A 271 6.73 29.21 37.73
N GLU A 272 6.41 29.09 39.03
CA GLU A 272 5.05 29.37 39.55
C GLU A 272 4.77 30.88 39.70
N SER A 273 5.81 31.68 39.98
CA SER A 273 5.77 33.15 39.95
C SER A 273 7.17 33.77 40.03
N ASP A 274 7.41 34.80 39.21
CA ASP A 274 8.21 36.04 39.35
C ASP A 274 9.52 36.05 40.20
N LYS A 275 10.11 34.91 40.46
CA LYS A 275 11.51 34.76 40.86
C LYS A 275 12.31 34.49 39.60
N ASP A 276 13.24 35.39 39.29
CA ASP A 276 14.08 35.32 38.10
C ASP A 276 15.19 34.27 38.29
N ASP A 277 14.75 33.01 38.38
CA ASP A 277 15.56 31.81 38.56
C ASP A 277 15.85 31.24 37.17
N SER A 278 17.08 31.41 36.70
CA SER A 278 17.53 30.98 35.37
C SER A 278 17.54 29.47 35.15
N SER A 279 17.22 28.66 36.19
CA SER A 279 16.99 27.22 36.08
C SER A 279 15.55 26.83 35.72
N LYS A 280 14.64 27.81 35.60
CA LYS A 280 13.20 27.58 35.37
C LYS A 280 12.70 28.25 34.10
N ALA A 281 11.87 27.53 33.36
CA ALA A 281 11.18 28.08 32.21
C ALA A 281 9.99 28.95 32.64
N LYS A 282 9.79 30.07 31.94
CA LYS A 282 8.69 31.02 32.20
C LYS A 282 7.44 30.64 31.41
N GLN A 283 7.57 29.79 30.38
CA GLN A 283 6.46 29.34 29.53
C GLN A 283 6.17 27.82 29.64
N PRO A 284 4.91 27.41 29.42
CA PRO A 284 4.55 26.00 29.21
C PRO A 284 5.21 25.43 27.94
N ILE A 285 5.34 24.11 27.86
CA ILE A 285 5.82 23.43 26.64
C ILE A 285 4.69 23.45 25.61
N LEU A 286 4.89 24.07 24.45
CA LEU A 286 3.89 24.00 23.39
C LEU A 286 3.92 22.60 22.77
N LEU A 287 2.78 21.92 22.71
CA LEU A 287 2.67 20.59 22.14
C LEU A 287 1.83 20.65 20.87
N VAL A 288 2.50 20.52 19.73
CA VAL A 288 1.99 20.92 18.40
C VAL A 288 1.54 19.70 17.61
N GLU A 289 0.30 19.77 17.09
CA GLU A 289 -0.40 18.66 16.47
C GLU A 289 -0.98 19.06 15.09
N GLY A 290 -0.54 18.36 14.04
CA GLY A 290 -0.90 18.64 12.64
C GLY A 290 -2.33 18.26 12.24
N GLY A 291 -2.77 18.75 11.08
CA GLY A 291 -4.11 18.52 10.53
C GLY A 291 -4.25 17.22 9.74
N GLN A 292 -5.43 16.97 9.17
CA GLN A 292 -5.71 15.74 8.42
C GLN A 292 -4.70 15.52 7.29
N GLN A 293 -4.41 16.56 6.50
CA GLN A 293 -3.56 16.49 5.31
C GLN A 293 -2.23 17.26 5.48
N THR A 294 -1.80 17.50 6.71
CA THR A 294 -0.65 18.36 7.01
C THR A 294 0.06 17.82 8.25
N SER A 295 1.29 17.34 8.07
CA SER A 295 2.18 16.91 9.14
C SER A 295 2.42 18.02 10.16
N SER A 296 2.85 17.62 11.36
CA SER A 296 3.27 18.59 12.37
C SER A 296 4.53 19.36 11.90
N GLU A 297 5.39 18.72 11.10
CA GLU A 297 6.57 19.33 10.46
C GLU A 297 6.25 20.53 9.55
N VAL A 298 5.13 20.51 8.82
CA VAL A 298 4.67 21.65 7.99
C VAL A 298 3.83 22.63 8.80
N PHE A 299 3.06 22.16 9.79
CA PHE A 299 2.23 23.05 10.61
C PHE A 299 3.08 23.92 11.56
N GLN A 300 4.22 23.43 12.06
CA GLN A 300 5.04 24.12 13.06
C GLN A 300 5.84 25.33 12.56
N GLU A 301 5.96 25.57 11.25
CA GLU A 301 6.86 26.59 10.68
C GLU A 301 6.68 27.99 11.32
N TRP A 302 5.43 28.42 11.57
CA TRP A 302 5.11 29.72 12.18
C TRP A 302 5.39 29.79 13.69
N ILE A 303 5.51 28.64 14.37
CA ILE A 303 5.97 28.54 15.78
C ILE A 303 7.50 28.60 15.81
N GLN A 304 8.15 27.95 14.84
CA GLN A 304 9.61 27.97 14.71
C GLN A 304 10.15 29.39 14.50
N GLU A 305 9.44 30.25 13.75
CA GLU A 305 9.71 31.69 13.66
C GLU A 305 9.70 32.38 15.03
N LEU A 306 8.68 32.12 15.85
CA LEU A 306 8.55 32.72 17.19
C LEU A 306 9.62 32.21 18.17
N TYR A 307 10.02 30.94 18.06
CA TYR A 307 11.16 30.38 18.79
C TYR A 307 12.48 31.02 18.37
N GLN A 308 12.73 31.19 17.06
CA GLN A 308 13.92 31.88 16.53
C GLN A 308 13.97 33.36 16.93
N MET A 309 12.82 34.00 17.14
CA MET A 309 12.70 35.35 17.70
C MET A 309 12.82 35.43 19.24
N ASN A 310 13.10 34.32 19.93
CA ASN A 310 13.09 34.20 21.40
C ASN A 310 11.77 34.65 22.07
N LYS A 311 10.64 34.58 21.34
CA LYS A 311 9.30 34.87 21.89
C LYS A 311 8.63 33.62 22.48
N ILE A 312 9.10 32.44 22.06
CA ILE A 312 8.74 31.14 22.62
C ILE A 312 10.01 30.47 23.13
N GLU A 313 10.01 30.06 24.40
CA GLU A 313 11.17 29.42 25.04
C GLU A 313 11.36 27.96 24.57
N ARG A 314 10.26 27.25 24.31
CA ARG A 314 10.26 25.80 24.07
C ARG A 314 9.00 25.26 23.42
N PHE A 315 9.14 24.28 22.54
CA PHE A 315 8.02 23.57 21.91
C PHE A 315 8.40 22.15 21.48
N CYS A 316 7.41 21.27 21.35
CA CYS A 316 7.50 19.91 20.84
C CYS A 316 6.51 19.72 19.69
N ILE A 317 6.96 19.03 18.64
CA ILE A 317 6.18 18.55 17.50
C ILE A 317 6.26 17.02 17.46
N TRP A 318 5.21 16.37 16.99
CA TRP A 318 5.20 14.92 16.81
C TRP A 318 4.33 14.58 15.59
N ASP A 319 4.70 13.56 14.81
CA ASP A 319 3.81 13.05 13.76
C ASP A 319 2.93 11.91 14.31
N ARG A 320 1.61 12.01 14.10
CA ARG A 320 0.70 10.88 14.36
C ARG A 320 1.16 9.60 13.64
N PRO A 321 0.81 8.40 14.15
CA PRO A 321 1.21 7.14 13.51
C PRO A 321 0.78 7.07 12.03
N GLY A 322 1.74 6.87 11.13
CA GLY A 322 1.57 6.85 9.67
C GLY A 322 1.70 8.20 8.97
N TYR A 323 1.83 9.31 9.71
CA TYR A 323 2.15 10.64 9.18
C TYR A 323 3.68 10.85 9.11
N GLY A 324 4.10 11.84 8.32
CA GLY A 324 5.46 12.39 8.23
C GLY A 324 6.59 11.36 8.43
N PHE A 325 7.29 11.40 9.57
CA PHE A 325 8.35 10.43 9.89
C PHE A 325 7.85 9.16 10.61
N SER A 326 6.73 9.19 11.34
CA SER A 326 6.20 8.08 12.15
C SER A 326 5.86 6.79 11.39
N ASP A 327 6.04 5.63 12.04
CA ASP A 327 5.51 4.34 11.58
C ASP A 327 3.97 4.34 11.64
N SER A 328 3.30 3.55 10.80
CA SER A 328 1.87 3.26 10.97
C SER A 328 1.61 2.42 12.22
N ALA A 329 0.56 2.78 12.97
CA ALA A 329 0.09 2.04 14.14
C ALA A 329 -0.55 0.68 13.76
N PRO A 330 -0.57 -0.28 14.71
CA PRO A 330 -1.39 -1.49 14.60
C PRO A 330 -2.89 -1.17 14.70
N SER A 331 -3.73 -2.09 14.25
CA SER A 331 -5.20 -2.02 14.34
C SER A 331 -5.70 -2.63 15.67
N PRO A 332 -6.77 -2.11 16.30
CA PRO A 332 -7.57 -0.93 15.92
C PRO A 332 -6.92 0.39 16.38
N VAL A 333 -7.35 1.49 15.77
CA VAL A 333 -6.88 2.86 16.06
C VAL A 333 -8.07 3.73 16.47
N SER A 334 -7.92 4.58 17.49
CA SER A 334 -8.86 5.67 17.81
C SER A 334 -8.11 6.90 18.31
N ILE A 335 -8.80 8.04 18.48
CA ILE A 335 -8.18 9.28 18.97
C ILE A 335 -7.55 9.07 20.34
N SER A 336 -8.24 8.37 21.24
CA SER A 336 -7.74 7.95 22.55
C SER A 336 -6.49 7.08 22.50
N ILE A 337 -6.43 6.14 21.55
CA ILE A 337 -5.29 5.20 21.41
C ILE A 337 -4.05 5.97 20.91
N ILE A 338 -4.23 6.84 19.92
CA ILE A 338 -3.16 7.72 19.41
C ILE A 338 -2.65 8.67 20.50
N VAL A 339 -3.56 9.27 21.30
CA VAL A 339 -3.21 10.13 22.43
C VAL A 339 -2.47 9.38 23.54
N GLU A 340 -2.74 8.08 23.74
CA GLU A 340 -1.98 7.25 24.68
C GLU A 340 -0.54 7.02 24.17
N TYR A 341 -0.35 6.78 22.86
CA TYR A 341 0.98 6.64 22.27
C TYR A 341 1.81 7.94 22.36
N LEU A 342 1.19 9.11 22.22
CA LEU A 342 1.84 10.40 22.52
C LEU A 342 2.24 10.49 24.00
N SER A 343 1.34 10.10 24.90
CA SER A 343 1.60 10.13 26.34
C SER A 343 2.68 9.11 26.76
N GLU A 344 2.78 7.97 26.07
CA GLU A 344 3.88 6.99 26.21
C GLU A 344 5.22 7.58 25.71
N ALA A 345 5.24 8.22 24.53
CA ALA A 345 6.45 8.83 23.97
C ALA A 345 7.01 9.96 24.83
N LEU A 346 6.15 10.85 25.34
CA LEU A 346 6.54 11.92 26.27
C LEU A 346 7.12 11.36 27.58
N ARG A 347 6.49 10.33 28.16
CA ARG A 347 7.01 9.62 29.35
C ARG A 347 8.36 8.95 29.09
N ALA A 348 8.55 8.32 27.93
CA ALA A 348 9.80 7.63 27.57
C ALA A 348 11.00 8.59 27.49
N GLU A 349 10.77 9.83 27.04
CA GLU A 349 11.77 10.91 26.98
C GLU A 349 11.80 11.78 28.26
N LYS A 350 10.95 11.51 29.26
CA LYS A 350 10.81 12.31 30.50
C LYS A 350 10.51 13.79 30.23
N ILE A 351 9.58 14.02 29.32
CA ILE A 351 9.02 15.35 29.04
C ILE A 351 7.69 15.42 29.81
N GLU A 352 7.68 16.21 30.88
CA GLU A 352 6.53 16.42 31.75
C GLU A 352 6.00 17.86 31.57
N GLY A 353 4.72 18.06 31.88
CA GLY A 353 4.06 19.35 31.67
C GLY A 353 4.50 20.48 32.62
N PRO A 354 3.82 21.64 32.56
CA PRO A 354 2.55 21.85 31.87
C PRO A 354 2.72 22.12 30.37
N PHE A 355 1.83 21.52 29.58
CA PHE A 355 1.75 21.69 28.13
C PHE A 355 0.70 22.74 27.74
N SER A 356 0.98 23.51 26.69
CA SER A 356 -0.06 24.22 25.94
C SER A 356 -0.29 23.45 24.64
N ALA A 357 -1.40 22.74 24.54
CA ALA A 357 -1.68 21.90 23.37
C ALA A 357 -2.19 22.76 22.19
N VAL A 358 -1.54 22.68 21.04
CA VAL A 358 -1.85 23.47 19.84
C VAL A 358 -2.22 22.53 18.69
N GLY A 359 -3.51 22.46 18.35
CA GLY A 359 -4.01 21.54 17.33
C GLY A 359 -4.64 22.27 16.14
N PHE A 360 -4.19 21.95 14.93
CA PHE A 360 -4.79 22.41 13.67
C PHE A 360 -5.78 21.39 13.11
N ASP A 361 -6.92 21.86 12.58
CA ASP A 361 -7.87 21.02 11.82
C ASP A 361 -8.33 19.79 12.65
N GLU A 362 -8.22 18.56 12.14
CA GLU A 362 -8.51 17.32 12.87
C GLU A 362 -7.62 17.16 14.13
N GLY A 363 -6.42 17.74 14.11
CA GLY A 363 -5.47 17.76 15.23
C GLY A 363 -6.02 18.36 16.52
N GLY A 364 -6.91 19.35 16.44
CA GLY A 364 -7.54 19.92 17.64
C GLY A 364 -8.45 18.93 18.39
N LEU A 365 -8.96 17.89 17.72
CA LEU A 365 -9.68 16.79 18.38
C LEU A 365 -8.72 15.93 19.22
N TYR A 366 -7.53 15.63 18.68
CA TYR A 366 -6.45 14.94 19.38
C TYR A 366 -5.95 15.79 20.56
N SER A 367 -5.70 17.10 20.37
CA SER A 367 -5.31 18.03 21.45
C SER A 367 -6.37 18.12 22.56
N ARG A 368 -7.67 18.13 22.24
CA ARG A 368 -8.76 18.12 23.24
C ARG A 368 -8.80 16.83 24.05
N VAL A 369 -8.60 15.67 23.43
CA VAL A 369 -8.55 14.37 24.14
C VAL A 369 -7.28 14.25 24.99
N PHE A 370 -6.12 14.71 24.49
CA PHE A 370 -4.89 14.82 25.27
C PHE A 370 -5.08 15.72 26.50
N ALA A 371 -5.68 16.91 26.32
CA ALA A 371 -5.95 17.83 27.41
C ALA A 371 -6.93 17.26 28.45
N SER A 372 -7.97 16.54 28.02
CA SER A 372 -8.94 15.89 28.91
C SER A 372 -8.34 14.70 29.68
N ARG A 373 -7.31 14.04 29.17
CA ARG A 373 -6.59 12.95 29.86
C ARG A 373 -5.56 13.49 30.83
N ASN A 374 -4.77 14.47 30.40
CA ASN A 374 -3.60 14.97 31.12
C ASN A 374 -3.88 16.25 31.93
N ARG A 375 -5.09 16.48 32.44
CA ARG A 375 -5.56 17.78 33.00
C ARG A 375 -4.60 18.46 34.00
N GLY A 376 -3.89 17.70 34.85
CA GLY A 376 -2.92 18.25 35.81
C GLY A 376 -1.59 18.72 35.19
N GLN A 377 -1.37 18.44 33.90
CA GLN A 377 -0.21 18.80 33.11
C GLN A 377 -0.58 19.71 31.92
N ILE A 378 -1.70 20.45 32.00
CA ILE A 378 -2.16 21.32 30.91
C ILE A 378 -2.26 22.76 31.40
N HIS A 379 -1.50 23.65 30.77
CA HIS A 379 -1.63 25.10 30.92
C HIS A 379 -2.84 25.62 30.13
N SER A 380 -2.96 25.21 28.86
CA SER A 380 -3.88 25.80 27.90
C SER A 380 -4.14 24.90 26.68
N LEU A 381 -5.19 25.21 25.94
CA LEU A 381 -5.57 24.58 24.68
C LEU A 381 -5.76 25.67 23.60
N PHE A 382 -5.10 25.51 22.44
CA PHE A 382 -5.26 26.37 21.28
C PHE A 382 -5.82 25.56 20.11
N LEU A 383 -7.00 25.95 19.62
CA LEU A 383 -7.66 25.31 18.47
C LEU A 383 -7.51 26.21 17.23
N VAL A 384 -6.76 25.72 16.24
CA VAL A 384 -6.49 26.44 14.98
C VAL A 384 -7.36 25.87 13.87
N ASP A 385 -8.41 26.61 13.51
CA ASP A 385 -9.46 26.24 12.54
C ASP A 385 -9.86 24.76 12.65
N SER A 386 -10.09 24.33 13.90
CA SER A 386 -10.18 22.91 14.26
C SER A 386 -11.49 22.27 13.80
N TRP A 387 -11.47 20.95 13.64
CA TRP A 387 -12.68 20.14 13.53
C TRP A 387 -13.49 20.18 14.83
N HIS A 388 -14.81 20.05 14.67
CA HIS A 388 -15.78 19.76 15.72
C HIS A 388 -16.21 18.29 15.61
N GLU A 389 -16.53 17.63 16.73
CA GLU A 389 -16.76 16.18 16.80
C GLU A 389 -17.83 15.64 15.85
N ASP A 390 -18.77 16.48 15.41
CA ASP A 390 -19.74 16.14 14.36
C ASP A 390 -19.10 15.64 13.04
N LEU A 391 -17.88 16.08 12.71
CA LEU A 391 -17.17 15.67 11.49
C LEU A 391 -16.73 14.20 11.50
N LEU A 392 -16.65 13.59 12.68
CA LEU A 392 -16.37 12.16 12.87
C LEU A 392 -17.58 11.26 12.54
N LYS A 393 -18.78 11.84 12.32
CA LYS A 393 -20.00 11.11 11.96
C LYS A 393 -20.10 10.94 10.44
N HIS A 394 -20.62 9.79 9.99
CA HIS A 394 -20.85 9.54 8.55
C HIS A 394 -21.84 10.51 7.88
N PHE A 395 -22.67 11.20 8.67
CA PHE A 395 -23.61 12.23 8.19
C PHE A 395 -23.43 13.53 8.99
N PRO A 396 -22.30 14.25 8.79
CA PRO A 396 -21.90 15.35 9.67
C PRO A 396 -22.88 16.53 9.60
N PHE A 397 -23.58 16.72 8.47
CA PHE A 397 -24.57 17.77 8.25
C PHE A 397 -26.01 17.38 8.66
N SER A 398 -26.25 16.14 9.11
CA SER A 398 -27.58 15.71 9.54
C SER A 398 -27.86 16.07 11.01
N GLY A 399 -29.05 16.61 11.28
CA GLY A 399 -29.54 16.98 12.62
C GLY A 399 -30.32 18.30 12.64
N SER A 400 -31.27 18.43 13.57
CA SER A 400 -32.20 19.57 13.69
C SER A 400 -31.53 20.95 13.78
N ASN A 401 -30.36 21.04 14.41
CA ASN A 401 -29.62 22.29 14.57
C ASN A 401 -28.64 22.61 13.42
N LYS A 402 -28.57 21.79 12.37
CA LYS A 402 -27.61 21.93 11.26
C LYS A 402 -28.28 22.50 10.02
N LYS A 403 -27.49 23.09 9.12
CA LYS A 403 -27.98 23.54 7.80
C LYS A 403 -27.65 22.46 6.75
N ASN A 404 -28.58 22.21 5.83
CA ASN A 404 -28.35 21.33 4.69
C ASN A 404 -27.33 21.97 3.75
N GLU A 405 -26.07 21.54 3.86
CA GLU A 405 -24.96 21.97 3.01
C GLU A 405 -24.50 20.82 2.11
N SER A 406 -23.99 21.17 0.93
CA SER A 406 -23.41 20.18 0.03
C SER A 406 -22.06 19.71 0.55
N ARG A 407 -21.78 18.40 0.50
CA ARG A 407 -20.42 17.85 0.72
C ARG A 407 -19.35 18.53 -0.14
N LYS A 408 -19.72 19.15 -1.27
CA LYS A 408 -18.82 19.90 -2.15
C LYS A 408 -18.22 21.16 -1.50
N VAL A 409 -18.80 21.68 -0.42
CA VAL A 409 -18.30 22.89 0.29
C VAL A 409 -16.88 22.70 0.82
N PHE A 410 -16.53 21.47 1.23
CA PHE A 410 -15.20 21.10 1.75
C PHE A 410 -14.31 20.42 0.69
N LYS A 411 -14.73 20.38 -0.58
CA LYS A 411 -13.94 19.79 -1.68
C LYS A 411 -12.62 20.56 -1.80
N ASP A 412 -11.53 19.80 -1.94
CA ASP A 412 -10.16 20.32 -2.05
C ASP A 412 -9.65 21.07 -0.79
N ILE A 413 -10.36 20.94 0.35
CA ILE A 413 -9.96 21.46 1.66
C ILE A 413 -9.53 20.31 2.59
N PHE A 414 -10.48 19.40 2.90
CA PHE A 414 -10.24 18.16 3.65
C PHE A 414 -11.25 17.07 3.26
N GLU A 415 -11.05 15.84 3.71
CA GLU A 415 -11.90 14.69 3.40
C GLU A 415 -12.81 14.29 4.58
N LEU A 416 -14.11 14.11 4.32
CA LEU A 416 -15.11 13.82 5.35
C LEU A 416 -15.11 12.35 5.80
N MET A 417 -15.51 12.09 7.06
CA MET A 417 -15.52 10.74 7.64
C MET A 417 -16.75 9.89 7.28
N ASP A 418 -17.16 9.91 6.01
CA ASP A 418 -18.23 9.03 5.50
C ASP A 418 -17.73 7.73 4.86
N SER A 419 -18.59 6.72 4.83
CA SER A 419 -18.25 5.36 4.41
C SER A 419 -17.83 5.28 2.93
N TRP A 420 -18.34 6.19 2.09
CA TRP A 420 -17.97 6.26 0.67
C TRP A 420 -16.59 6.87 0.47
N GLN A 421 -16.23 7.87 1.27
CA GLN A 421 -14.87 8.38 1.32
C GLN A 421 -13.90 7.33 1.90
N GLY A 422 -14.32 6.53 2.88
CA GLY A 422 -13.55 5.38 3.37
C GLY A 422 -13.22 4.36 2.28
N PHE A 423 -14.21 3.99 1.45
CA PHE A 423 -13.99 3.13 0.29
C PHE A 423 -13.01 3.74 -0.74
N LYS A 424 -13.07 5.06 -0.98
CA LYS A 424 -12.07 5.74 -1.84
C LYS A 424 -10.67 5.76 -1.23
N VAL A 425 -10.54 5.95 0.08
CA VAL A 425 -9.24 5.93 0.78
C VAL A 425 -8.64 4.52 0.71
N TRP A 426 -9.44 3.47 0.89
CA TRP A 426 -9.02 2.09 0.66
C TRP A 426 -8.58 1.85 -0.79
N LEU A 427 -9.37 2.28 -1.79
CA LEU A 427 -9.04 2.12 -3.21
C LEU A 427 -7.77 2.89 -3.61
N ARG A 428 -7.58 4.11 -3.09
CA ARG A 428 -6.31 4.85 -3.25
C ARG A 428 -5.16 4.14 -2.55
N GLY A 429 -5.42 3.52 -1.39
CA GLY A 429 -4.46 2.69 -0.66
C GLY A 429 -3.91 1.56 -1.52
N VAL A 430 -4.78 0.78 -2.17
CA VAL A 430 -4.42 -0.29 -3.13
C VAL A 430 -3.70 0.22 -4.39
N VAL A 431 -3.76 1.51 -4.70
CA VAL A 431 -3.05 2.11 -5.86
C VAL A 431 -1.77 2.86 -5.43
N SER A 432 -1.56 3.05 -4.12
CA SER A 432 -0.49 3.89 -3.57
C SER A 432 0.92 3.26 -3.62
N PRO A 433 1.13 1.96 -3.35
CA PRO A 433 2.45 1.32 -3.48
C PRO A 433 2.99 1.28 -4.91
N LEU A 434 2.12 1.29 -5.93
CA LEU A 434 2.52 1.52 -7.33
C LEU A 434 3.07 2.94 -7.55
N GLY A 435 2.78 3.88 -6.65
CA GLY A 435 3.37 5.21 -6.58
C GLY A 435 3.21 6.09 -7.82
N ILE A 436 2.31 5.75 -8.75
CA ILE A 436 2.17 6.38 -10.08
C ILE A 436 2.23 7.92 -10.00
N VAL A 437 1.48 8.51 -9.07
CA VAL A 437 1.47 9.98 -8.84
C VAL A 437 2.84 10.49 -8.36
N LYS A 438 3.43 9.88 -7.33
CA LYS A 438 4.76 10.22 -6.79
C LYS A 438 5.87 10.11 -7.86
N ASN A 439 5.79 9.06 -8.68
CA ASN A 439 6.75 8.76 -9.73
C ASN A 439 6.66 9.79 -10.87
N ILE A 440 5.45 10.18 -11.28
CA ILE A 440 5.20 11.27 -12.25
C ILE A 440 5.68 12.62 -11.67
N HIS A 441 5.32 12.93 -10.43
CA HIS A 441 5.73 14.16 -9.73
C HIS A 441 7.27 14.30 -9.69
N TRP A 442 7.96 13.25 -9.27
CA TRP A 442 9.43 13.21 -9.22
C TRP A 442 10.06 13.32 -10.62
N PHE A 443 9.53 12.61 -11.62
CA PHE A 443 10.10 12.59 -12.97
C PHE A 443 10.01 13.95 -13.68
N PHE A 444 8.86 14.63 -13.61
CA PHE A 444 8.66 15.90 -14.32
C PHE A 444 9.15 17.13 -13.54
N HIS A 445 9.10 17.11 -12.20
CA HIS A 445 9.43 18.27 -11.36
C HIS A 445 10.22 17.90 -10.09
N PRO A 446 11.41 17.27 -10.20
CA PRO A 446 12.17 16.71 -9.07
C PRO A 446 12.55 17.73 -7.99
N GLN A 447 12.80 19.00 -8.38
CA GLN A 447 13.10 20.07 -7.43
C GLN A 447 11.88 20.50 -6.59
N ARG A 448 10.66 20.41 -7.16
CA ARG A 448 9.40 20.78 -6.49
C ARG A 448 8.87 19.65 -5.62
N TYR A 449 9.05 18.40 -6.08
CA TYR A 449 8.70 17.19 -5.34
C TYR A 449 9.98 16.54 -4.82
N SER A 450 10.66 17.28 -3.94
CA SER A 450 11.81 16.79 -3.18
C SER A 450 11.39 15.73 -2.16
N SER A 451 12.40 15.09 -1.58
CA SER A 451 12.31 14.10 -0.50
C SER A 451 11.38 14.56 0.63
N LYS A 452 11.58 15.79 1.12
CA LYS A 452 10.73 16.44 2.14
C LYS A 452 9.25 16.49 1.74
N SER A 453 8.96 16.73 0.46
CA SER A 453 7.59 16.75 -0.05
C SER A 453 6.91 15.38 0.05
N ARG A 454 7.65 14.28 -0.17
CA ARG A 454 7.14 12.90 -0.07
C ARG A 454 7.00 12.40 1.36
N VAL A 455 7.96 12.74 2.23
CA VAL A 455 7.97 12.26 3.62
C VAL A 455 6.89 12.96 4.45
N PHE A 456 6.97 14.29 4.57
CA PHE A 456 6.09 15.07 5.46
C PHE A 456 5.34 16.22 4.78
N GLY A 457 5.75 16.61 3.57
CA GLY A 457 5.13 17.69 2.80
C GLY A 457 3.91 17.28 1.96
N ARG A 458 3.78 17.88 0.78
CA ARG A 458 2.54 17.86 -0.03
C ARG A 458 2.19 16.48 -0.61
N ASP A 459 3.17 15.62 -0.83
CA ASP A 459 2.97 14.27 -1.40
C ASP A 459 2.84 13.17 -0.33
N MET A 460 2.98 13.52 0.97
CA MET A 460 2.72 12.61 2.10
C MET A 460 1.36 11.92 1.98
N VAL A 461 0.36 12.64 1.46
CA VAL A 461 -1.02 12.14 1.27
C VAL A 461 -1.14 10.99 0.26
N TYR A 462 -0.12 10.78 -0.57
CA TYR A 462 -0.02 9.66 -1.51
C TYR A 462 0.84 8.50 -0.98
N SER A 463 1.37 8.60 0.25
CA SER A 463 2.12 7.50 0.86
C SER A 463 1.19 6.39 1.37
N PRO A 464 1.59 5.11 1.25
CA PRO A 464 0.71 4.00 1.62
C PRO A 464 0.57 3.86 3.14
N LYS A 465 1.52 4.42 3.93
CA LYS A 465 1.44 4.49 5.39
C LYS A 465 0.42 5.53 5.89
N TYR A 466 0.33 6.68 5.22
CA TYR A 466 -0.70 7.69 5.49
C TYR A 466 -2.09 7.20 5.10
N LEU A 467 -2.26 6.67 3.88
CA LEU A 467 -3.56 6.18 3.42
C LEU A 467 -4.07 5.00 4.27
N ARG A 468 -3.16 4.22 4.85
CA ARG A 468 -3.51 3.21 5.86
C ARG A 468 -4.03 3.87 7.14
N ALA A 469 -3.27 4.81 7.73
CA ALA A 469 -3.69 5.50 8.94
C ALA A 469 -5.08 6.14 8.77
N ARG A 470 -5.27 6.88 7.67
CA ARG A 470 -6.57 7.47 7.30
C ARG A 470 -7.70 6.45 7.23
N LEU A 471 -7.46 5.26 6.69
CA LEU A 471 -8.49 4.22 6.64
C LEU A 471 -8.85 3.70 8.05
N GLN A 472 -7.86 3.52 8.94
CA GLN A 472 -8.12 3.09 10.32
C GLN A 472 -8.91 4.16 11.09
N GLU A 473 -8.49 5.42 10.98
CA GLU A 473 -9.19 6.58 11.56
C GLU A 473 -10.64 6.64 11.03
N GLN A 474 -10.87 6.43 9.73
CA GLN A 474 -12.20 6.42 9.11
C GLN A 474 -13.13 5.30 9.63
N VAL A 475 -12.58 4.11 9.90
CA VAL A 475 -13.36 2.94 10.34
C VAL A 475 -13.86 3.11 11.78
N THR A 476 -13.07 3.75 12.65
CA THR A 476 -13.43 3.91 14.08
C THR A 476 -14.04 5.26 14.41
N ALA A 477 -13.91 6.27 13.53
CA ALA A 477 -14.38 7.63 13.71
C ALA A 477 -15.77 7.76 14.35
N SER A 478 -16.78 7.12 13.77
CA SER A 478 -18.18 7.23 14.19
C SER A 478 -18.55 6.36 15.39
N ILE A 479 -17.69 5.40 15.76
CA ILE A 479 -17.97 4.35 16.75
C ILE A 479 -17.23 4.62 18.06
N LEU A 480 -15.92 4.87 17.97
CA LEU A 480 -15.03 5.10 19.10
C LEU A 480 -14.72 6.60 19.25
N SER A 481 -13.98 7.16 18.28
CA SER A 481 -13.41 8.50 18.36
C SER A 481 -14.44 9.61 18.60
N PHE A 482 -15.65 9.50 18.02
CA PHE A 482 -16.73 10.45 18.28
C PHE A 482 -17.13 10.49 19.76
N ASN A 483 -17.33 9.32 20.36
CA ASN A 483 -17.72 9.21 21.77
C ASN A 483 -16.56 9.62 22.70
N GLU A 484 -15.33 9.31 22.33
CA GLU A 484 -14.12 9.73 23.06
C GLU A 484 -13.98 11.26 23.10
N VAL A 485 -14.13 11.96 21.97
CA VAL A 485 -14.05 13.43 21.92
C VAL A 485 -15.26 14.07 22.59
N GLN A 486 -16.48 13.56 22.40
CA GLN A 486 -17.67 14.13 23.04
C GLN A 486 -17.55 14.09 24.58
N ASN A 487 -16.97 13.04 25.14
CA ASN A 487 -16.73 12.90 26.58
C ASN A 487 -15.41 13.56 27.07
N ALA A 488 -14.62 14.17 26.17
CA ALA A 488 -13.38 14.86 26.52
C ALA A 488 -13.65 16.20 27.21
N ALA A 489 -13.87 16.14 28.52
CA ALA A 489 -14.13 17.26 29.41
C ALA A 489 -12.86 18.11 29.65
N VAL A 490 -12.85 19.34 29.11
CA VAL A 490 -11.77 20.34 29.23
C VAL A 490 -12.27 21.69 29.79
N GLN A 491 -13.41 21.69 30.49
CA GLN A 491 -14.13 22.88 30.98
C GLN A 491 -13.24 23.86 31.78
N SER A 492 -12.28 23.33 32.54
CA SER A 492 -11.40 24.10 33.43
C SER A 492 -10.11 24.63 32.77
N VAL A 493 -9.87 24.32 31.49
CA VAL A 493 -8.63 24.59 30.76
C VAL A 493 -8.74 25.92 29.99
N PRO A 494 -7.83 26.89 30.18
CA PRO A 494 -7.75 28.10 29.35
C PRO A 494 -7.76 27.78 27.85
N LEU A 495 -8.71 28.35 27.12
CA LEU A 495 -8.98 28.04 25.72
C LEU A 495 -8.86 29.30 24.85
N ALA A 496 -8.08 29.20 23.78
CA ALA A 496 -8.14 30.13 22.65
C ALA A 496 -8.60 29.39 21.38
N VAL A 497 -9.37 30.08 20.54
CA VAL A 497 -9.81 29.57 19.23
C VAL A 497 -9.47 30.59 18.16
N ILE A 498 -8.87 30.15 17.06
CA ILE A 498 -8.75 30.96 15.84
C ILE A 498 -9.41 30.23 14.67
N SER A 499 -10.14 30.95 13.82
CA SER A 499 -10.91 30.37 12.72
C SER A 499 -10.68 31.12 11.42
N SER A 500 -10.67 30.41 10.29
CA SER A 500 -10.51 31.01 8.95
C SER A 500 -11.77 31.80 8.57
N ASP A 501 -11.59 33.05 8.11
CA ASP A 501 -12.70 33.84 7.59
C ASP A 501 -13.30 33.23 6.31
N PHE A 502 -12.46 32.67 5.42
CA PHE A 502 -12.89 31.90 4.26
C PHE A 502 -13.79 30.72 4.68
N MET A 503 -13.39 29.93 5.67
CA MET A 503 -14.16 28.76 6.12
C MET A 503 -15.50 29.14 6.74
N ILE A 504 -15.54 30.21 7.55
CA ILE A 504 -16.78 30.75 8.13
C ILE A 504 -17.71 31.33 7.06
N LYS A 505 -17.16 31.94 5.99
CA LYS A 505 -17.93 32.45 4.85
C LYS A 505 -18.47 31.32 3.95
N ASN A 506 -17.70 30.24 3.79
CA ASN A 506 -18.01 29.12 2.91
C ASN A 506 -18.97 28.07 3.54
N SER A 507 -18.89 27.84 4.86
CA SER A 507 -19.81 26.96 5.59
C SER A 507 -20.42 27.63 6.82
N LEU A 508 -21.75 27.66 6.84
CA LEU A 508 -22.56 28.14 7.96
C LEU A 508 -22.63 27.10 9.07
N ASN A 509 -22.40 25.82 8.77
CA ASN A 509 -22.13 24.80 9.79
C ASN A 509 -20.76 25.00 10.44
N TRP A 510 -19.70 25.32 9.69
CA TRP A 510 -18.39 25.64 10.25
C TRP A 510 -18.45 26.86 11.19
N GLY A 511 -19.09 27.95 10.76
CA GLY A 511 -19.31 29.13 11.62
C GLY A 511 -20.14 28.84 12.89
N LYS A 512 -21.00 27.81 12.88
CA LYS A 512 -21.68 27.30 14.10
C LYS A 512 -20.74 26.47 14.96
N TRP A 513 -19.96 25.56 14.36
CA TRP A 513 -19.04 24.65 15.02
C TRP A 513 -17.88 25.37 15.72
N GLN A 514 -17.27 26.36 15.07
CA GLN A 514 -16.25 27.21 15.72
C GLN A 514 -16.85 27.91 16.95
N ARG A 515 -18.09 28.41 16.86
CA ARG A 515 -18.82 29.05 17.97
C ARG A 515 -19.25 28.07 19.07
N SER A 516 -19.45 26.78 18.81
CA SER A 516 -19.65 25.78 19.86
C SER A 516 -18.34 25.35 20.50
N MET A 517 -17.22 25.30 19.76
CA MET A 517 -15.92 24.98 20.34
C MET A 517 -15.45 25.97 21.40
N VAL A 518 -15.66 27.27 21.16
CA VAL A 518 -15.44 28.36 22.13
C VAL A 518 -16.17 28.11 23.48
N LYS A 519 -17.25 27.32 23.47
CA LYS A 519 -18.07 27.02 24.67
C LYS A 519 -17.76 25.67 25.32
N ILE A 520 -16.69 24.97 24.91
CA ILE A 520 -16.25 23.73 25.56
C ILE A 520 -15.51 24.04 26.89
N SER A 521 -14.93 25.24 27.00
CA SER A 521 -14.27 25.73 28.21
C SER A 521 -15.04 26.91 28.83
N ASP A 522 -15.16 26.90 30.16
CA ASP A 522 -15.63 28.05 30.95
C ASP A 522 -14.55 29.14 31.05
N LYS A 523 -13.30 28.81 30.69
CA LYS A 523 -12.15 29.72 30.60
C LYS A 523 -11.74 29.98 29.14
N SER A 524 -12.71 30.28 28.27
CA SER A 524 -12.39 30.81 26.94
C SER A 524 -11.82 32.23 27.09
N LEU A 525 -10.55 32.43 26.68
CA LEU A 525 -9.90 33.73 26.69
C LEU A 525 -10.36 34.57 25.48
N GLU A 526 -10.22 34.03 24.27
CA GLU A 526 -10.45 34.78 23.03
C GLU A 526 -10.86 33.88 21.86
N TRP A 527 -11.72 34.40 20.99
CA TRP A 527 -12.04 33.81 19.68
C TRP A 527 -11.73 34.82 18.58
N VAL A 528 -10.72 34.52 17.77
CA VAL A 528 -10.29 35.36 16.65
C VAL A 528 -10.75 34.77 15.32
N VAL A 529 -11.27 35.61 14.43
CA VAL A 529 -11.47 35.25 13.03
C VAL A 529 -10.32 35.84 12.22
N ALA A 530 -9.49 34.97 11.64
CA ALA A 530 -8.31 35.36 10.87
C ALA A 530 -8.73 35.89 9.50
N GLU A 531 -8.42 37.14 9.21
CA GLU A 531 -8.88 37.83 8.00
C GLU A 531 -8.05 37.48 6.76
N ASN A 532 -8.71 37.34 5.61
CA ASN A 532 -8.08 36.98 4.34
C ASN A 532 -7.19 35.74 4.49
N SER A 533 -7.72 34.70 5.14
CA SER A 533 -7.02 33.46 5.45
C SER A 533 -7.78 32.25 4.93
N GLY A 534 -7.09 31.37 4.21
CA GLY A 534 -7.60 30.03 3.93
C GLY A 534 -7.62 29.18 5.21
N HIS A 535 -8.14 27.97 5.10
CA HIS A 535 -8.14 26.97 6.18
C HIS A 535 -6.74 26.79 6.82
N LYS A 536 -5.68 26.78 5.99
CA LYS A 536 -4.28 26.89 6.47
C LYS A 536 -3.93 28.34 6.77
N ILE A 537 -4.36 28.83 7.93
CA ILE A 537 -4.30 30.26 8.30
C ILE A 537 -2.87 30.84 8.17
N TRP A 538 -1.83 30.07 8.48
CA TRP A 538 -0.43 30.51 8.44
C TRP A 538 0.15 30.67 7.02
N GLU A 539 -0.53 30.20 5.96
CA GLU A 539 -0.15 30.49 4.57
C GLU A 539 -0.47 31.96 4.18
N SER A 540 -1.37 32.63 4.91
CA SER A 540 -1.65 34.07 4.77
C SER A 540 -0.74 34.89 5.70
N PRO A 541 -0.09 35.99 5.25
CA PRO A 541 0.72 36.83 6.13
C PRO A 541 -0.06 37.44 7.30
N LYS A 542 -1.26 38.00 7.04
CA LYS A 542 -2.12 38.55 8.10
C LYS A 542 -2.67 37.45 9.02
N GLY A 543 -3.04 36.31 8.43
CA GLY A 543 -3.45 35.13 9.20
C GLY A 543 -2.35 34.65 10.16
N ARG A 544 -1.11 34.51 9.66
CA ARG A 544 0.08 34.14 10.45
C ARG A 544 0.32 35.13 11.59
N GLU A 545 0.25 36.44 11.33
CA GLU A 545 0.44 37.46 12.37
C GLU A 545 -0.62 37.36 13.47
N GLN A 546 -1.92 37.31 13.11
CA GLN A 546 -3.01 37.19 14.08
C GLN A 546 -2.90 35.91 14.92
N LEU A 547 -2.48 34.80 14.29
CA LEU A 547 -2.29 33.50 14.91
C LEU A 547 -1.08 33.49 15.86
N GLN A 548 0.04 34.10 15.48
CA GLN A 548 1.21 34.32 16.34
C GLN A 548 0.87 35.22 17.55
N GLN A 549 0.19 36.35 17.33
CA GLN A 549 -0.21 37.26 18.41
C GLN A 549 -1.16 36.61 19.43
N LEU A 550 -2.04 35.69 18.99
CA LEU A 550 -2.95 34.98 19.88
C LEU A 550 -2.26 33.86 20.66
N LEU A 551 -1.34 33.10 20.01
CA LEU A 551 -0.52 32.12 20.73
C LEU A 551 0.30 32.79 21.83
N LEU A 552 0.95 33.93 21.53
CA LEU A 552 1.75 34.64 22.53
C LEU A 552 0.89 35.05 23.73
N ARG A 553 -0.28 35.67 23.51
CA ARG A 553 -1.22 36.02 24.59
C ARG A 553 -1.62 34.82 25.46
N LEU A 554 -1.96 33.67 24.85
CA LEU A 554 -2.32 32.43 25.55
C LEU A 554 -1.18 31.87 26.43
N VAL A 555 0.07 32.12 26.04
CA VAL A 555 1.29 31.56 26.65
C VAL A 555 1.94 32.56 27.62
N SER A 556 1.64 33.85 27.51
CA SER A 556 2.28 34.94 28.25
C SER A 556 1.38 35.63 29.28
N GLU A 557 0.37 34.95 29.84
CA GLU A 557 -0.50 35.47 30.92
C GLU A 557 0.22 35.63 32.28
N LYS A 558 1.42 36.22 32.26
CA LYS A 558 2.07 36.90 33.40
C LYS A 558 3.13 37.96 33.04
N SER A 559 3.29 38.33 31.76
CA SER A 559 4.16 39.45 31.36
C SER A 559 3.35 40.58 30.72
N ASN A 560 3.29 41.73 31.40
CA ASN A 560 2.48 42.89 31.02
C ASN A 560 2.68 43.35 29.56
N TYR A 561 1.59 43.46 28.80
CA TYR A 561 1.43 44.31 27.62
C TYR A 561 -0.04 44.73 27.46
#